data_AF-A0A0A0UVF1-F1
#
_entry.id   AF-A0A0A0UVF1-F1
#
_cell.length_a   1.000
_cell.length_b   1.000
_cell.length_c   1.000
_cell.angle_alpha   90.00
_cell.angle_beta   90.00
_cell.angle_gamma   90.00
#
_symmetry.space_group_name_H-M   'P 1'
#
loop_
_entity.id
_entity.type
_entity.pdbx_description
1 polymer ?
#
loop_
_entity_poly.entity_id
_entity_poly.type
_entity_poly.pdbx_seq_one_letter_code
_entity_poly.pdbx_strand_id
1 'polypeptide(L)'
;MTAIKIFIDNTIYPVEIHKGQEVAFVFLPAGKQTAQGREQPVYRATLDNDTGRVINVTWQAKGMFNRLVTRHAPFLRRMFGQTDTYRFDNNIDSPKFLNSEERP
;
A
#
# COMPACT_ATOMS: atom_id res chain seq x y z
N MET A 1 16.02 0.32 -6.32
CA MET A 1 15.27 1.47 -5.76
C MET A 1 14.79 2.29 -6.93
N THR A 2 13.49 2.59 -6.97
CA THR A 2 12.87 3.39 -8.01
C THR A 2 12.31 4.65 -7.36
N ALA A 3 12.78 5.81 -7.80
CA ALA A 3 12.21 7.08 -7.41
C ALA A 3 10.87 7.27 -8.14
N ILE A 4 9.81 7.45 -7.38
CA ILE A 4 8.47 7.77 -7.88
C ILE A 4 7.97 9.05 -7.21
N LYS A 5 6.87 9.58 -7.75
CA LYS A 5 6.12 10.69 -7.16
C LYS A 5 4.79 10.16 -6.64
N ILE A 6 4.39 10.54 -5.43
CA ILE A 6 3.07 10.23 -4.90
C ILE A 6 2.28 11.52 -4.78
N PHE A 7 1.12 11.57 -5.43
CA PHE A 7 0.18 12.68 -5.37
C PHE A 7 -0.85 12.45 -4.25
N ILE A 8 -0.84 13.33 -3.26
CA ILE A 8 -1.70 13.29 -2.06
C ILE A 8 -2.14 14.72 -1.76
N ASP A 9 -3.44 14.95 -1.54
CA ASP A 9 -3.98 16.25 -1.12
C ASP A 9 -3.46 17.45 -1.93
N ASN A 10 -3.51 17.32 -3.27
CA ASN A 10 -3.02 18.31 -4.24
C ASN A 10 -1.52 18.61 -4.18
N THR A 11 -0.74 17.79 -3.48
CA THR A 11 0.71 17.92 -3.33
C THR A 11 1.41 16.70 -3.90
N ILE A 12 2.60 16.88 -4.48
CA ILE A 12 3.44 15.81 -5.01
C ILE A 12 4.63 15.60 -4.08
N TYR A 13 4.81 14.36 -3.61
CA TYR A 13 5.93 13.96 -2.77
C TYR A 13 6.85 13.01 -3.53
N PRO A 14 8.16 13.29 -3.65
CA PRO A 14 9.12 12.31 -4.13
C PRO A 14 9.29 11.20 -3.08
N VAL A 15 9.23 9.94 -3.50
CA VAL A 15 9.39 8.78 -2.63
C VAL A 15 10.23 7.74 -3.35
N GLU A 16 11.20 7.17 -2.64
CA GLU A 16 11.92 5.99 -3.09
C GLU A 16 11.18 4.75 -2.62
N ILE A 17 10.92 3.85 -3.57
CA ILE A 17 10.37 2.53 -3.27
C ILE A 17 11.24 1.42 -3.82
N HIS A 18 11.10 0.24 -3.24
CA HIS A 18 11.71 -0.97 -3.78
C HIS A 18 10.83 -2.19 -3.53
N LYS A 19 10.92 -3.19 -4.40
CA LYS A 19 10.34 -4.51 -4.12
C LYS A 19 10.87 -5.02 -2.77
N GLY A 20 9.99 -5.63 -1.99
CA GLY A 20 10.32 -6.14 -0.66
C GLY A 20 10.23 -5.12 0.47
N GLN A 21 10.01 -3.84 0.19
CA GLN A 21 9.85 -2.82 1.22
C GLN A 21 8.60 -3.08 2.05
N GLU A 22 8.70 -2.89 3.36
CA GLU A 22 7.56 -3.02 4.26
C GLU A 22 6.75 -1.72 4.34
N VAL A 23 5.42 -1.87 4.34
CA VAL A 23 4.47 -0.78 4.52
C VAL A 23 3.41 -1.17 5.53
N ALA A 24 2.86 -0.18 6.22
CA ALA A 24 1.66 -0.29 7.04
C ALA A 24 0.55 0.58 6.45
N PHE A 25 -0.69 0.16 6.60
CA PHE A 25 -1.87 0.91 6.16
C PHE A 25 -3.15 0.36 6.80
N VAL A 26 -4.26 1.06 6.60
CA VAL A 26 -5.60 0.57 6.89
C VAL A 26 -6.22 0.10 5.58
N PHE A 27 -6.52 -1.20 5.49
CA PHE A 27 -7.19 -1.77 4.33
C PHE A 27 -8.70 -1.53 4.42
N LEU A 28 -9.27 -1.00 3.35
CA LEU A 28 -10.68 -0.69 3.21
C LEU A 28 -11.31 -1.67 2.19
N PRO A 29 -12.00 -2.76 2.60
CA PRO A 29 -12.47 -3.80 1.67
C PRO A 29 -13.42 -3.29 0.57
N ALA A 30 -14.19 -2.24 0.84
CA ALA A 30 -15.10 -1.59 -0.12
C ALA A 30 -14.59 -0.20 -0.54
N GLY A 31 -13.28 0.04 -0.44
CA GLY A 31 -12.68 1.35 -0.68
C GLY A 31 -13.22 2.41 0.28
N LYS A 32 -13.33 3.66 -0.19
CA LYS A 32 -13.88 4.80 0.57
C LYS A 32 -15.32 4.62 1.07
N GLN A 33 -16.03 3.58 0.62
CA GLN A 33 -17.37 3.21 1.08
C GLN A 33 -17.37 2.13 2.18
N THR A 34 -16.19 1.73 2.65
CA THR A 34 -16.07 0.78 3.77
C THR A 34 -16.79 1.32 4.99
N ALA A 35 -17.70 0.52 5.53
CA ALA A 35 -18.46 0.89 6.72
C ALA A 35 -17.53 0.97 7.94
N GLN A 36 -17.83 1.90 8.85
CA GLN A 36 -17.09 2.06 10.09
C GLN A 36 -17.03 0.73 10.88
N GLY A 37 -15.83 0.37 11.36
CA GLY A 37 -15.56 -0.89 12.05
C GLY A 37 -15.30 -2.09 11.13
N ARG A 38 -15.30 -1.90 9.81
CA ARG A 38 -14.94 -2.94 8.82
C ARG A 38 -13.56 -2.72 8.21
N GLU A 39 -12.89 -1.64 8.58
CA GLU A 39 -11.51 -1.37 8.21
C GLU A 39 -10.58 -2.40 8.85
N GLN A 40 -9.52 -2.77 8.14
CA GLN A 40 -8.60 -3.81 8.57
C GLN A 40 -7.20 -3.20 8.72
N PRO A 41 -6.70 -2.97 9.94
CA PRO A 41 -5.34 -2.48 10.11
C PRO A 41 -4.35 -3.54 9.64
N VAL A 42 -3.46 -3.12 8.74
CA VAL A 42 -2.35 -3.93 8.20
C VAL A 42 -1.05 -3.31 8.68
N TYR A 43 -0.46 -3.92 9.70
CA TYR A 43 0.78 -3.40 10.31
C TYR A 43 2.03 -3.71 9.50
N ARG A 44 1.98 -4.74 8.66
CA ARG A 44 3.11 -5.16 7.84
C ARG A 44 2.61 -5.84 6.57
N ALA A 45 2.82 -5.17 5.46
CA ALA A 45 2.70 -5.69 4.11
C ALA A 45 3.99 -5.44 3.35
N THR A 46 4.23 -6.20 2.29
CA THR A 46 5.44 -6.14 1.49
C THR A 46 5.11 -5.70 0.08
N LEU A 47 5.82 -4.71 -0.47
CA LEU A 47 5.67 -4.32 -1.88
C LEU A 47 6.13 -5.47 -2.80
N ASP A 48 5.25 -5.92 -3.69
CA ASP A 48 5.53 -7.04 -4.60
C ASP A 48 6.37 -6.61 -5.82
N ASN A 49 6.28 -5.33 -6.17
CA ASN A 49 6.94 -4.69 -7.29
C ASN A 49 7.17 -3.21 -7.00
N ASP A 50 8.11 -2.58 -7.72
CA ASP A 50 8.47 -1.16 -7.59
C ASP A 50 8.24 -0.37 -8.89
N THR A 51 7.72 -1.03 -9.92
CA THR A 51 7.46 -0.45 -11.24
C THR A 51 6.16 -0.99 -11.84
N GLY A 52 5.63 -0.28 -12.84
CA GLY A 52 4.43 -0.67 -13.58
C GLY A 52 3.24 0.28 -13.37
N ARG A 53 2.08 -0.09 -13.94
CA ARG A 53 0.85 0.70 -13.83
C ARG A 53 0.23 0.63 -12.42
N VAL A 54 0.46 -0.49 -11.74
CA VAL A 54 -0.01 -0.75 -10.38
C VAL A 54 1.16 -1.36 -9.60
N ILE A 55 1.40 -0.85 -8.41
CA ILE A 55 2.31 -1.44 -7.43
C ILE A 55 1.44 -2.13 -6.39
N ASN A 56 1.68 -3.42 -6.18
CA ASN A 56 0.90 -4.26 -5.27
C ASN A 56 1.63 -4.48 -3.96
N VAL A 57 0.88 -4.89 -2.95
CA VAL A 57 1.38 -5.35 -1.68
C VAL A 57 0.80 -6.72 -1.32
N THR A 58 1.57 -7.51 -0.58
CA THR A 58 1.14 -8.75 0.05
C THR A 58 1.27 -8.70 1.57
N TRP A 59 0.34 -9.33 2.29
CA TRP A 59 0.43 -9.47 3.75
C TRP A 59 -0.23 -10.75 4.24
N GLN A 60 0.09 -11.16 5.47
CA GLN A 60 -0.58 -12.27 6.14
C GLN A 60 -1.76 -11.76 6.96
N ALA A 61 -2.91 -12.43 6.84
CA ALA A 61 -4.10 -12.13 7.61
C ALA A 61 -4.69 -13.40 8.23
N LYS A 62 -5.46 -13.26 9.31
CA LYS A 62 -6.25 -14.38 9.86
C LYS A 62 -7.42 -14.65 8.93
N GLY A 63 -7.45 -15.86 8.38
CA GLY A 63 -8.58 -16.40 7.64
C GLY A 63 -9.56 -17.15 8.54
N MET A 64 -10.50 -17.83 7.90
CA MET A 64 -11.44 -18.72 8.59
C MET A 64 -10.68 -19.81 9.37
N PHE A 65 -11.19 -20.19 10.54
CA PHE A 65 -10.59 -21.19 11.42
C PHE A 65 -9.15 -20.85 11.89
N ASN A 66 -8.83 -19.56 12.09
CA ASN A 66 -7.51 -19.09 12.52
C ASN A 66 -6.35 -19.47 11.58
N ARG A 67 -6.63 -19.94 10.35
CA ARG A 67 -5.59 -20.21 9.36
C ARG A 67 -5.01 -18.89 8.84
N LEU A 68 -3.69 -18.76 8.83
CA LEU A 68 -3.04 -17.65 8.14
C LEU A 68 -3.24 -17.77 6.62
N VAL A 69 -3.65 -16.66 6.01
CA VAL A 69 -3.84 -16.55 4.56
C VAL A 69 -3.05 -15.37 4.03
N THR A 70 -2.39 -15.57 2.89
CA THR A 70 -1.75 -14.48 2.14
C THR A 70 -2.82 -13.68 1.42
N ARG A 71 -2.87 -12.37 1.68
CA ARG A 71 -3.68 -11.40 0.96
C ARG A 71 -2.79 -10.58 0.04
N HIS A 72 -3.39 -10.05 -1.02
CA HIS A 72 -2.75 -9.11 -1.93
C HIS A 72 -3.73 -8.00 -2.28
N ALA A 73 -3.22 -6.79 -2.52
CA ALA A 73 -4.01 -5.67 -3.00
C ALA A 73 -3.15 -4.66 -3.76
N PRO A 74 -3.74 -3.90 -4.70
CA PRO A 74 -3.14 -2.69 -5.23
C PRO A 74 -2.85 -1.69 -4.11
N PHE A 75 -1.62 -1.20 -4.04
CA PHE A 75 -1.20 -0.18 -3.07
C PHE A 75 -1.12 1.19 -3.71
N LEU A 76 -0.43 1.28 -4.86
CA LEU A 76 -0.32 2.50 -5.65
C LEU A 76 -0.79 2.25 -7.09
N ARG A 77 -1.45 3.25 -7.67
CA ARG A 77 -1.81 3.28 -9.09
C ARG A 77 -1.20 4.48 -9.78
N ARG A 78 -0.59 4.23 -10.93
CA ARG A 78 -0.03 5.31 -11.76
C ARG A 78 -1.14 6.20 -12.28
N MET A 79 -0.94 7.52 -12.19
CA MET A 79 -1.87 8.50 -12.75
C MET A 79 -1.86 8.43 -14.28
N PHE A 80 -3.03 8.65 -14.89
CA PHE A 80 -3.15 8.61 -16.35
C PHE A 80 -2.26 9.68 -17.00
N GLY A 81 -1.55 9.31 -18.06
CA GLY A 81 -0.63 10.21 -18.76
C GLY A 81 0.69 10.51 -18.04
N GLN A 82 0.91 9.95 -16.85
CA GLN A 82 2.16 10.13 -16.09
C GLN A 82 3.04 8.88 -16.20
N THR A 83 4.35 9.06 -16.14
CA THR A 83 5.34 7.95 -16.22
C THR A 83 5.83 7.49 -14.86
N ASP A 84 5.88 8.40 -13.87
CA ASP A 84 6.48 8.20 -12.55
C ASP A 84 5.57 8.64 -11.39
N THR A 85 4.39 9.18 -11.67
CA THR A 85 3.48 9.73 -10.66
C THR A 85 2.34 8.77 -10.35
N TYR A 86 2.13 8.49 -9.07
CA TYR A 86 1.18 7.54 -8.54
C TYR A 86 0.27 8.20 -7.49
N ARG A 87 -0.83 7.52 -7.18
CA ARG A 87 -1.70 7.80 -6.04
C ARG A 87 -1.96 6.50 -5.29
N PHE A 88 -2.31 6.58 -4.02
CA PHE A 88 -2.80 5.42 -3.28
C PHE A 88 -4.08 4.87 -3.91
N ASP A 89 -4.22 3.56 -3.84
CA ASP A 89 -5.46 2.89 -4.22
C ASP A 89 -6.61 3.31 -3.28
N ASN A 90 -7.84 3.29 -3.78
CA ASN A 90 -9.02 3.66 -2.99
C ASN A 90 -9.27 2.73 -1.79
N ASN A 91 -8.68 1.53 -1.81
CA ASN A 91 -8.72 0.54 -0.74
C ASN A 91 -7.64 0.75 0.33
N ILE A 92 -6.82 1.81 0.22
CA ILE A 92 -5.72 2.11 1.13
C ILE A 92 -6.00 3.41 1.86
N ASP A 93 -5.93 3.37 3.18
CA ASP A 93 -5.99 4.54 4.04
C ASP A 93 -4.81 4.58 5.01
N SER A 94 -4.44 5.78 5.47
CA SER A 94 -3.35 6.03 6.41
C SER A 94 -2.03 5.27 6.10
N PRO A 95 -1.50 5.34 4.86
CA PRO A 95 -0.33 4.57 4.48
C PRO A 95 0.94 5.10 5.14
N LYS A 96 1.82 4.20 5.55
CA LYS A 96 3.15 4.49 6.11
C LYS A 96 4.18 3.53 5.50
N PHE A 97 5.23 4.09 4.90
CA PHE A 97 6.42 3.31 4.55
C PHE A 97 7.23 3.05 5.82
N LEU A 98 7.59 1.79 6.06
CA LEU A 98 8.36 1.42 7.24
C LEU A 98 9.85 1.50 6.90
N ASN A 99 10.60 2.27 7.68
CA ASN A 99 12.04 2.35 7.52
C ASN A 99 12.68 1.12 8.16
N SER A 100 13.68 0.55 7.50
CA SER A 100 14.48 -0.56 8.02
C SER A 100 15.28 -0.24 9.30
N GLU A 101 15.31 1.04 9.72
CA GLU A 101 16.06 1.55 10.87
C GLU A 101 15.28 1.60 12.19
N GLU A 102 13.96 1.34 12.20
CA GLU A 102 13.18 1.16 13.45
C GLU A 102 13.22 -0.32 13.91
N ARG A 103 14.42 -0.89 14.03
CA ARG A 103 14.62 -2.16 14.77
C ARG A 103 15.12 -1.81 16.18
N PRO A 104 14.36 -2.13 17.25
CA PRO A 104 14.94 -2.16 18.60
C PRO A 104 16.03 -3.23 18.71
#